data_AF-A0A7V5AP71-F1
#
_entry.id   AF-A0A7V5AP71-F1
#
_cell.length_a   1.000
_cell.length_b   1.000
_cell.length_c   1.000
_cell.angle_alpha   90.00
_cell.angle_beta   90.00
_cell.angle_gamma   90.00
#
_symmetry.space_group_name_H-M   'P 1'
#
loop_
_entity.id
_entity.type
_entity.pdbx_description
1 polymer ?
#
loop_
_entity_poly.entity_id
_entity_poly.type
_entity_poly.pdbx_seq_one_letter_code
_entity_poly.pdbx_strand_id
1 'polypeptide(L)' 'MVVEITGLKLSLEEGEDKLKEKVASLFAVPLGKVRTLKIIKKSLDARRCHGKPCFVYVLEVEMELDVPPAMARK' A
#
# COMPACT_ATOMS: atom_id res chain seq x y z
N MET A 1 6.79 -2.07 13.16
CA MET A 1 7.76 -1.83 12.07
C MET A 1 7.21 -0.74 11.17
N VAL A 2 8.06 0.17 10.69
CA VAL A 2 7.66 1.22 9.73
C VAL A 2 8.28 0.90 8.37
N VAL A 3 7.48 0.97 7.31
CA VAL A 3 7.89 0.70 5.93
C VAL A 3 7.42 1.80 4.99
N GLU A 4 8.26 2.15 4.02
CA GLU A 4 7.87 3.02 2.92
C GLU A 4 7.44 2.18 1.72
N ILE A 5 6.28 2.50 1.14
CA ILE A 5 5.71 1.84 -0.02
C ILE A 5 5.59 2.87 -1.13
N THR A 6 6.38 2.70 -2.17
CA THR A 6 6.39 3.61 -3.32
C THR A 6 5.64 3.02 -4.51
N GLY A 7 5.02 3.88 -5.32
CA GLY A 7 4.48 3.48 -6.62
C GLY A 7 3.12 2.79 -6.54
N LEU A 8 2.41 2.92 -5.42
CA LEU A 8 1.11 2.30 -5.24
C LEU A 8 0.06 3.07 -6.06
N LYS A 9 -0.59 2.37 -7.00
CA LYS A 9 -1.55 2.97 -7.94
C LYS A 9 -2.98 2.76 -7.49
N LEU A 10 -3.79 3.82 -7.53
CA LEU A 10 -5.25 3.75 -7.43
C LEU A 10 -5.87 4.45 -8.63
N SER A 11 -7.03 3.94 -9.07
CA SER A 11 -7.85 4.65 -10.04
C SER A 11 -8.38 5.96 -9.43
N LEU A 12 -8.73 6.93 -10.26
CA LEU A 12 -9.43 8.15 -9.82
C LEU A 12 -10.77 7.86 -9.14
N GLU A 13 -11.39 6.74 -9.49
CA GLU A 13 -12.69 6.29 -8.97
C GLU A 13 -12.55 5.59 -7.60
N GLU A 14 -11.32 5.28 -7.17
CA GLU A 14 -11.06 4.59 -5.91
C GLU A 14 -10.68 5.59 -4.81
N GLY A 15 -11.33 5.45 -3.65
CA GLY A 15 -10.99 6.21 -2.45
C GLY A 15 -9.69 5.75 -1.79
N GLU A 16 -9.14 6.62 -0.96
CA GLU A 16 -7.91 6.36 -0.19
C GLU A 16 -8.09 5.23 0.83
N ASP A 17 -9.33 4.88 1.20
CA ASP A 17 -9.66 3.73 2.04
C ASP A 17 -9.09 2.41 1.50
N LYS A 18 -9.01 2.29 0.16
CA LYS A 18 -8.42 1.13 -0.51
C LYS A 18 -6.91 1.06 -0.39
N LEU A 19 -6.22 2.15 -0.01
CA LEU A 19 -4.78 2.12 0.26
C LEU A 19 -4.50 1.13 1.40
N LYS A 20 -5.31 1.18 2.47
CA LYS A 20 -5.12 0.32 3.64
C LYS A 20 -5.32 -1.16 3.29
N GLU A 21 -6.32 -1.47 2.47
CA GLU A 21 -6.58 -2.82 1.96
C GLU A 21 -5.43 -3.32 1.08
N LYS A 22 -4.97 -2.51 0.11
CA LYS A 22 -3.85 -2.88 -0.76
C LYS A 22 -2.57 -3.12 0.03
N VAL A 23 -2.28 -2.28 1.02
CA VAL A 23 -1.13 -2.45 1.91
C VAL A 23 -1.25 -3.74 2.71
N ALA A 24 -2.41 -4.01 3.31
CA ALA A 24 -2.66 -5.25 4.05
C ALA A 24 -2.48 -6.49 3.16
N SER A 25 -3.02 -6.47 1.94
CA SER A 25 -2.83 -7.55 0.96
C SER A 25 -1.39 -7.70 0.50
N LEU A 26 -0.65 -6.60 0.29
CA LEU A 26 0.73 -6.62 -0.18
C LEU A 26 1.68 -7.22 0.85
N PHE A 27 1.41 -7.00 2.14
CA PHE A 27 2.19 -7.57 3.24
C PHE A 27 1.57 -8.88 3.80
N ALA A 28 0.48 -9.37 3.22
CA ALA A 28 -0.27 -10.53 3.69
C ALA A 28 -0.64 -10.47 5.19
N VAL A 29 -0.96 -9.26 5.69
CA VAL A 29 -1.35 -9.03 7.09
C VAL A 29 -2.84 -8.65 7.17
N PRO A 30 -3.51 -8.95 8.29
CA PRO A 30 -4.85 -8.42 8.57
C PRO A 30 -4.86 -6.89 8.59
N LEU A 31 -5.96 -6.27 8.15
CA LEU A 31 -6.16 -4.81 8.23
C LEU A 31 -5.94 -4.24 9.64
N GLY A 32 -6.25 -5.02 10.68
CA GLY A 32 -6.05 -4.64 12.08
C GLY A 32 -4.57 -4.58 12.52
N LYS A 33 -3.66 -5.20 11.77
CA LYS A 33 -2.21 -5.13 12.01
C LYS A 33 -1.56 -3.90 11.36
N VAL A 34 -2.29 -3.20 10.48
CA VAL A 34 -1.88 -1.89 9.94
C VAL A 34 -2.30 -0.80 10.94
N ARG A 35 -1.35 -0.36 11.76
CA ARG A 35 -1.57 0.61 12.83
C ARG A 35 -1.76 2.03 12.29
N THR A 36 -0.88 2.45 11.39
CA THR A 36 -0.91 3.81 10.85
C THR A 36 -0.51 3.78 9.38
N LEU A 37 -1.20 4.60 8.58
CA LEU A 37 -0.91 4.81 7.18
C LEU A 37 -0.83 6.32 6.95
N LYS A 38 0.29 6.78 6.43
CA LYS A 38 0.56 8.18 6.17
C LYS A 38 0.90 8.35 4.70
N ILE A 39 0.19 9.23 4.02
CA ILE A 39 0.49 9.57 2.63
C ILE A 39 1.65 10.57 2.63
N ILE A 40 2.83 10.13 2.21
CA ILE A 40 4.01 10.98 2.07
C ILE A 40 3.92 11.79 0.77
N LYS A 41 3.45 11.16 -0.30
CA LYS A 41 3.28 11.80 -1.60
C LYS A 41 2.07 11.25 -2.33
N LYS A 42 1.30 12.14 -2.93
CA LYS A 42 0.23 11.84 -3.88
C LYS A 42 0.54 12.52 -5.20
N SER A 43 0.60 11.75 -6.28
CA SER A 43 0.86 12.23 -7.63
C SER A 43 -0.23 11.75 -8.57
N LEU A 44 -0.54 12.49 -9.62
CA LEU A 44 -1.46 12.07 -10.65
C LEU A 44 -0.68 11.65 -11.89
N ASP A 45 -0.81 10.39 -12.31
CA ASP A 45 -0.35 9.93 -13.60
C ASP A 45 -1.49 10.04 -14.61
N ALA A 46 -1.47 11.13 -15.39
CA ALA A 46 -2.44 11.42 -16.45
C ALA A 46 -1.87 11.16 -17.86
N ARG A 47 -0.80 10.37 -17.97
CA ARG A 47 -0.18 10.09 -19.27
C ARG A 47 -1.13 9.27 -20.14
N ARG A 48 -1.47 9.81 -21.32
CA ARG A 48 -2.38 9.18 -22.30
C ARG A 48 -1.93 7.78 -22.76
N CYS A 49 -0.63 7.46 -22.65
CA CYS A 49 -0.07 6.18 -23.07
C CYS A 49 -0.43 4.98 -22.16
N HIS A 50 -0.88 5.22 -20.91
CA HIS A 50 -1.13 4.16 -19.92
C HIS A 50 -2.62 3.84 -19.68
N GLY A 51 -3.53 4.37 -20.51
CA GLY A 51 -4.97 4.14 -20.39
C GLY A 51 -5.66 5.20 -19.52
N LYS A 52 -6.37 4.77 -18.46
CA LYS A 52 -7.09 5.68 -17.56
C LYS A 52 -6.12 6.42 -16.61
N PRO A 53 -6.38 7.69 -16.24
CA PRO A 53 -5.58 8.38 -15.24
C PRO A 53 -5.63 7.67 -13.89
N CYS A 54 -4.51 7.63 -13.18
CA CYS A 54 -4.39 6.98 -11.89
C CYS A 54 -3.61 7.86 -10.91
N PHE A 55 -3.98 7.82 -9.64
CA PHE A 55 -3.15 8.37 -8.59
C PHE A 55 -2.01 7.40 -8.25
N VAL A 56 -0.81 7.92 -8.09
CA VAL A 56 0.39 7.22 -7.64
C VAL A 56 0.74 7.75 -6.26
N TYR A 57 0.83 6.84 -5.29
CA TYR A 57 1.08 7.16 -3.90
C TYR A 57 2.47 6.68 -3.45
N VAL A 58 3.06 7.46 -2.55
CA VAL A 58 4.11 7.03 -1.64
C VAL A 58 3.53 7.08 -0.24
N LEU A 59 3.56 5.94 0.44
CA LEU A 59 2.96 5.76 1.76
C LEU A 59 4.05 5.36 2.74
N GLU A 60 3.99 5.91 3.94
CA GLU A 60 4.68 5.39 5.11
C GLU A 60 3.63 4.61 5.92
N VAL A 61 3.94 3.35 6.21
CA VAL A 61 3.03 2.45 6.91
C VAL A 61 3.70 1.92 8.15
N GLU A 62 3.05 2.11 9.29
CA GLU A 62 3.38 1.40 10.51
C GLU A 62 2.49 0.17 10.64
N MET A 63 3.13 -0.99 10.74
CA MET A 63 2.45 -2.26 10.92
C MET A 63 3.10 -3.11 12.00
N GLU A 64 2.27 -3.92 12.63
CA GLU A 64 2.67 -4.99 13.52
C GLU A 64 2.86 -6.25 12.67
N LEU A 65 4.10 -6.56 12.30
CA LEU A 65 4.41 -7.86 11.76
C LEU A 65 4.44 -8.85 12.92
N ASP A 66 3.48 -9.77 12.93
CA ASP A 66 3.66 -11.04 13.60
C ASP A 66 4.37 -11.92 12.58
N VAL A 67 5.70 -12.02 12.66
CA VAL A 67 6.47 -12.93 11.79
C VAL A 67 6.34 -14.32 12.40
N PRO A 68 5.53 -15.26 11.87
CA PRO A 68 5.59 -16.63 12.34
C PRO A 68 7.00 -17.18 12.05
N PRO A 69 7.67 -17.84 13.01
CA PRO A 69 9.04 -18.34 12.88
C PRO A 69 9.14 -19.62 12.02
N ALA A 70 8.46 -19.70 10.88
CA ALA A 70 8.49 -20.92 10.06
C ALA A 70 8.12 -20.69 8.59
N MET A 71 9.12 -20.34 7.78
CA MET A 71 9.38 -21.08 6.54
C MET A 71 10.89 -21.24 6.38
N ALA A 72 11.48 -21.84 7.41
CA ALA A 72 12.67 -22.65 7.24
C ALA A 72 12.33 -23.76 6.24
N ARG A 73 13.11 -23.78 5.15
CA ARG A 73 13.34 -24.88 4.20
C ARG A 73 12.69 -26.23 4.57
N LYS A 74 12.01 -26.83 3.60
CA LYS A 74 12.06 -28.29 3.43
C LYS A 74 12.37 -28.60 1.97
#